data_AF-A0A7C1QL07-F1
#
_entry.id   AF-A0A7C1QL07-F1
#
_cell.length_a   1.000
_cell.length_b   1.000
_cell.length_c   1.000
_cell.angle_alpha   90.00
_cell.angle_beta   90.00
_cell.angle_gamma   90.00
#
_symmetry.space_group_name_H-M   'P 1'
#
loop_
_entity.id
_entity.type
_entity.pdbx_description
1 polymer ?
#
loop_
_entity_poly.entity_id
_entity_poly.type
_entity_poly.pdbx_seq_one_letter_code
_entity_poly.pdbx_strand_id
1 'polypeptide(L)'
;MDCKNLLITKNELIKICALTTTADDSRVNVCIQQAMNQLRPILCRDFYFELIAEFDAESYTGLNETLVEDFIRPFLSWLAYERYVLLGSQANTKAGFREHLDEDSQPITEARLKSLIKNAEQETLFFKGLLREYLYDNKDDFPTWKASGCYCMKTKSSFKITGAGS
;
A
#
# COMPACT_ATOMS: atom_id res chain seq x y z
N MET A 1 10.31 -2.65 -20.05
CA MET A 1 10.64 -1.97 -18.78
C MET A 1 10.58 -3.03 -17.71
N ASP A 2 11.73 -3.62 -17.42
CA ASP A 2 11.85 -4.71 -16.46
C ASP A 2 11.67 -4.17 -15.05
N CYS A 3 10.47 -4.34 -14.49
CA CYS A 3 10.13 -3.97 -13.11
C CYS A 3 10.67 -5.01 -12.13
N LYS A 4 12.00 -5.21 -12.11
CA LYS A 4 12.62 -6.33 -11.39
C LYS A 4 12.69 -6.16 -9.86
N ASN A 5 12.35 -4.98 -9.34
CA ASN A 5 12.52 -4.68 -7.92
C ASN A 5 11.16 -4.41 -7.27
N LEU A 6 10.35 -5.45 -7.12
CA LEU A 6 9.12 -5.38 -6.35
C LEU A 6 9.45 -5.70 -4.88
N LEU A 7 9.19 -4.75 -3.97
CA LEU A 7 9.42 -4.93 -2.53
C LEU A 7 8.48 -5.98 -1.90
N ILE A 8 7.39 -6.31 -2.60
CA ILE A 8 6.42 -7.32 -2.19
C ILE A 8 6.09 -8.24 -3.37
N THR A 9 5.70 -9.46 -3.06
CA THR A 9 5.27 -10.47 -4.04
C THR A 9 3.81 -10.85 -3.80
N LYS A 10 3.18 -11.51 -4.78
CA LYS A 10 1.82 -12.06 -4.62
C LYS A 10 1.68 -12.95 -3.39
N ASN A 11 2.73 -13.70 -3.03
CA ASN A 11 2.71 -14.57 -1.85
C ASN A 11 2.50 -13.79 -0.56
N GLU A 12 3.00 -12.55 -0.47
CA GLU A 12 2.78 -11.70 0.70
C GLU A 12 1.33 -11.22 0.79
N LEU A 13 0.69 -10.88 -0.34
CA LEU A 13 -0.74 -10.55 -0.38
C LEU A 13 -1.62 -11.72 0.06
N ILE A 14 -1.24 -12.95 -0.31
CA ILE A 14 -1.96 -14.17 0.10
C ILE A 14 -1.88 -14.35 1.62
N LYS A 15 -0.69 -14.16 2.21
CA LYS A 15 -0.47 -14.31 3.67
C LYS A 15 -1.15 -13.22 4.48
N ILE A 16 -1.02 -11.95 4.06
CA ILE A 16 -1.44 -10.78 4.86
C ILE A 16 -2.90 -10.44 4.62
N CYS A 17 -3.34 -10.45 3.35
CA CYS A 17 -4.67 -9.97 2.97
C CYS A 17 -5.64 -11.11 2.59
N ALA A 18 -5.24 -12.37 2.79
CA ALA A 18 -6.01 -13.56 2.43
C ALA A 18 -6.47 -13.58 0.95
N LEU A 19 -5.64 -13.03 0.04
CA LEU A 19 -5.91 -13.09 -1.40
C LEU A 19 -5.92 -14.54 -1.88
N THR A 20 -6.81 -14.87 -2.83
CA THR A 20 -6.84 -16.21 -3.42
C THR A 20 -5.55 -16.51 -4.21
N THR A 21 -5.07 -17.75 -4.12
CA THR A 21 -3.92 -18.24 -4.89
C THR A 21 -4.17 -18.21 -6.40
N THR A 22 -5.45 -18.29 -6.81
CA THR A 22 -5.89 -18.28 -8.21
C THR A 22 -6.01 -16.88 -8.82
N ALA A 23 -5.69 -15.82 -8.06
CA ALA A 23 -5.76 -14.44 -8.54
C ALA A 23 -4.85 -14.24 -9.77
N ASP A 24 -5.29 -13.43 -10.73
CA ASP A 24 -4.54 -13.15 -11.96
C ASP A 24 -3.23 -12.40 -11.64
N ASP A 25 -2.09 -13.06 -11.86
CA ASP A 25 -0.76 -12.53 -11.59
C ASP A 25 -0.50 -11.20 -12.30
N SER A 26 -1.01 -11.03 -13.53
CA SER A 26 -0.81 -9.81 -14.31
C SER A 26 -1.51 -8.62 -13.66
N ARG A 27 -2.74 -8.81 -13.19
CA ARG A 27 -3.53 -7.79 -12.48
C ARG A 27 -2.92 -7.47 -11.12
N VAL A 28 -2.52 -8.50 -10.38
CA VAL A 28 -1.87 -8.34 -9.08
C VAL A 28 -0.57 -7.53 -9.23
N ASN A 29 0.27 -7.86 -10.21
CA ASN A 29 1.53 -7.15 -10.45
C ASN A 29 1.32 -5.67 -10.79
N VAL A 30 0.30 -5.33 -11.58
CA VAL A 30 -0.06 -3.93 -11.85
C VAL A 30 -0.48 -3.21 -10.56
N CYS A 31 -1.26 -3.86 -9.70
CA CYS A 31 -1.68 -3.29 -8.43
C CYS A 31 -0.50 -3.07 -7.48
N ILE A 32 0.45 -4.01 -7.43
CA ILE A 32 1.69 -3.88 -6.66
C ILE A 32 2.52 -2.69 -7.17
N GLN A 33 2.70 -2.56 -8.49
CA GLN A 33 3.43 -1.41 -9.07
C GLN A 33 2.78 -0.07 -8.73
N GLN A 34 1.45 -0.01 -8.76
CA GLN A 34 0.71 1.19 -8.34
C GLN A 34 0.90 1.49 -6.86
N ALA A 35 0.89 0.47 -5.99
CA ALA A 35 1.15 0.62 -4.57
C ALA A 35 2.57 1.15 -4.30
N MET A 36 3.58 0.64 -5.01
CA MET A 36 4.96 1.13 -4.91
C MET A 36 5.11 2.60 -5.34
N ASN A 37 4.36 3.03 -6.37
CA ASN A 37 4.34 4.43 -6.77
C ASN A 37 3.75 5.36 -5.70
N GLN A 38 2.83 4.87 -4.87
CA GLN A 38 2.27 5.61 -3.72
C GLN A 38 3.18 5.61 -2.49
N LEU A 39 4.10 4.64 -2.38
CA LEU A 39 5.12 4.61 -1.33
C LEU A 39 6.21 5.68 -1.56
N ARG A 40 6.61 5.91 -2.81
CA ARG A 40 7.63 6.92 -3.19
C ARG A 40 7.47 8.29 -2.52
N PRO A 41 6.28 8.94 -2.49
CA PRO A 41 6.12 10.22 -1.81
C PRO A 41 6.17 10.13 -0.28
N ILE A 42 6.01 8.95 0.33
CA ILE A 42 6.12 8.75 1.78
C ILE A 42 7.59 8.65 2.20
N LEU A 43 8.37 7.90 1.43
CA LEU A 43 9.80 7.67 1.67
C LEU A 43 10.70 8.74 1.07
N CYS A 44 10.19 9.63 0.22
CA CYS A 44 10.96 10.53 -0.64
C CYS A 44 11.79 9.78 -1.69
N ARG A 45 12.28 10.53 -2.69
CA ARG A 45 13.01 9.97 -3.82
C ARG A 45 14.32 9.27 -3.39
N ASP A 46 15.15 9.95 -2.62
CA ASP A 46 16.53 9.52 -2.40
C ASP A 46 16.59 8.30 -1.48
N PHE A 47 15.87 8.34 -0.36
CA PHE A 47 15.77 7.20 0.57
C PHE A 47 15.03 6.01 -0.05
N TYR A 48 14.05 6.23 -0.93
CA TYR A 48 13.43 5.14 -1.69
C TYR A 48 14.44 4.43 -2.60
N PHE A 49 15.31 5.16 -3.29
CA PHE A 49 16.32 4.54 -4.15
C PHE A 49 17.41 3.83 -3.35
N GLU A 50 17.79 4.37 -2.20
CA GLU A 50 18.71 3.72 -1.25
C GLU A 50 18.13 2.38 -0.77
N LEU A 51 16.87 2.36 -0.31
CA LEU A 51 16.21 1.13 0.11
C LEU A 51 16.08 0.10 -1.01
N ILE A 52 15.80 0.53 -2.25
CA ILE A 52 15.73 -0.39 -3.39
C ILE A 52 17.13 -0.96 -3.72
N ALA A 53 18.18 -0.15 -3.62
CA ALA A 53 19.55 -0.61 -3.85
C ALA A 53 20.00 -1.61 -2.78
N GLU A 54 19.67 -1.35 -1.50
CA GLU A 54 19.90 -2.31 -0.42
C GLU A 54 19.08 -3.59 -0.58
N PHE A 55 17.84 -3.45 -1.08
CA PHE A 55 16.98 -4.59 -1.37
C PHE A 55 17.58 -5.52 -2.42
N ASP A 56 18.05 -4.94 -3.54
CA ASP A 56 18.69 -5.69 -4.62
C ASP A 56 20.02 -6.32 -4.20
N ALA A 57 20.70 -5.71 -3.24
CA ALA A 57 21.96 -6.21 -2.68
C ALA A 57 21.77 -7.22 -1.53
N GLU A 58 20.52 -7.52 -1.13
CA GLU A 58 20.19 -8.35 0.04
C GLU A 58 20.92 -7.89 1.32
N SER A 59 21.10 -6.58 1.48
CA SER A 59 21.98 -6.00 2.50
C SER A 59 21.26 -5.16 3.56
N TYR A 60 19.93 -5.10 3.54
CA TYR A 60 19.16 -4.41 4.57
C TYR A 60 19.32 -5.12 5.91
N THR A 61 19.77 -4.40 6.93
CA THR A 61 19.99 -4.94 8.28
C THR A 61 19.46 -3.98 9.33
N GLY A 62 19.09 -4.50 10.50
CA GLY A 62 18.67 -3.69 11.64
C GLY A 62 17.41 -2.88 11.34
N LEU A 63 17.50 -1.54 11.45
CA LEU A 63 16.34 -0.65 11.32
C LEU A 63 15.74 -0.64 9.91
N ASN A 64 16.55 -0.80 8.85
CA ASN A 64 16.04 -0.85 7.47
C ASN A 64 15.27 -2.15 7.21
N GLU A 65 15.73 -3.27 7.79
CA GLU A 65 15.01 -4.55 7.73
C GLU A 65 13.66 -4.45 8.47
N THR A 66 13.65 -3.95 9.70
CA THR A 66 12.41 -3.71 10.46
C THR A 66 11.46 -2.76 9.72
N LEU A 67 11.97 -1.67 9.13
CA LEU A 67 11.17 -0.74 8.33
C LEU A 67 10.49 -1.46 7.16
N VAL A 68 11.24 -2.28 6.42
CA VAL A 68 10.73 -2.97 5.24
C VAL A 68 9.74 -4.07 5.63
N GLU A 69 10.14 -4.99 6.51
CA GLU A 69 9.36 -6.15 6.90
C GLU A 69 8.09 -5.80 7.67
N ASP A 70 8.19 -4.94 8.69
CA ASP A 70 7.10 -4.74 9.65
C ASP A 70 6.17 -3.59 9.25
N PHE A 71 6.63 -2.65 8.41
CA PHE A 71 5.86 -1.45 8.08
C PHE A 71 5.58 -1.28 6.59
N ILE A 72 6.60 -1.38 5.73
CA ILE A 72 6.41 -1.20 4.29
C ILE A 72 5.65 -2.38 3.66
N ARG A 73 6.00 -3.63 3.99
CA ARG A 73 5.33 -4.81 3.41
C ARG A 73 3.85 -4.88 3.75
N PRO A 74 3.39 -4.69 5.00
CA PRO A 74 1.96 -4.68 5.31
C PRO A 74 1.22 -3.53 4.62
N PHE A 75 1.80 -2.32 4.61
CA PHE A 75 1.21 -1.17 3.92
C PHE A 75 1.03 -1.42 2.42
N LEU A 76 2.07 -1.91 1.74
CA LEU A 76 2.01 -2.20 0.31
C LEU A 76 1.03 -3.34 0.00
N SER A 77 0.97 -4.36 0.86
CA SER A 77 0.07 -5.51 0.67
C SER A 77 -1.40 -5.08 0.73
N TRP A 78 -1.79 -4.32 1.76
CA TRP A 78 -3.15 -3.81 1.89
C TRP A 78 -3.52 -2.82 0.78
N LEU A 79 -2.61 -1.93 0.40
CA LEU A 79 -2.85 -0.99 -0.69
C LEU A 79 -2.98 -1.68 -2.06
N ALA A 80 -2.16 -2.71 -2.32
CA ALA A 80 -2.27 -3.51 -3.52
C ALA A 80 -3.57 -4.34 -3.53
N TYR A 81 -3.97 -4.87 -2.37
CA TYR A 81 -5.21 -5.61 -2.21
C TYR A 81 -6.45 -4.74 -2.45
N GLU A 82 -6.52 -3.54 -1.86
CA GLU A 82 -7.59 -2.56 -2.09
C GLU A 82 -7.80 -2.30 -3.60
N ARG A 83 -6.70 -2.05 -4.31
CA ARG A 83 -6.70 -1.81 -5.77
C ARG A 83 -7.11 -3.06 -6.54
N TYR A 84 -6.64 -4.22 -6.12
CA TYR A 84 -7.00 -5.48 -6.76
C TYR A 84 -8.48 -5.79 -6.60
N VAL A 85 -9.09 -5.56 -5.43
CA VAL A 85 -10.53 -5.75 -5.22
C VAL A 85 -11.34 -4.83 -6.13
N LEU A 86 -10.91 -3.58 -6.28
CA LEU A 86 -11.56 -2.63 -7.19
C LEU A 86 -11.39 -3.00 -8.68
N LEU A 87 -10.21 -3.50 -9.07
CA LEU A 87 -9.96 -3.92 -10.45
C LEU A 87 -10.62 -5.26 -10.77
N GLY A 88 -10.70 -6.17 -9.79
CA GLY A 88 -11.31 -7.49 -9.91
C GLY A 88 -12.83 -7.43 -10.03
N SER A 89 -13.47 -6.43 -9.44
CA SER A 89 -14.91 -6.19 -9.62
C SER A 89 -15.26 -5.66 -11.02
N GLN A 90 -14.27 -5.18 -11.78
CA GLN A 90 -14.45 -4.64 -13.13
C GLN A 90 -13.97 -5.64 -14.20
N ALA A 91 -14.87 -5.99 -15.11
CA ALA A 91 -14.57 -6.64 -16.37
C ALA A 91 -14.45 -5.58 -17.48
N ASN A 92 -13.27 -5.43 -18.05
CA ASN A 92 -13.08 -4.56 -19.21
C ASN A 92 -13.40 -5.37 -20.49
N THR A 93 -14.57 -5.12 -21.08
CA THR A 93 -15.01 -5.79 -22.31
C THR A 93 -14.89 -4.84 -23.51
N LYS A 94 -14.91 -5.35 -24.74
CA LYS A 94 -14.88 -4.52 -25.97
C LYS A 94 -16.03 -3.49 -26.05
N ALA A 95 -17.06 -3.63 -25.22
CA ALA A 95 -18.21 -2.72 -25.11
C ALA A 95 -18.12 -1.74 -23.92
N GLY A 96 -17.00 -1.71 -23.18
CA GLY A 96 -16.78 -0.88 -22.00
C GLY A 96 -16.63 -1.67 -20.69
N PHE A 97 -16.55 -0.93 -19.57
CA PHE A 97 -16.51 -1.50 -18.22
C PHE A 97 -17.84 -2.15 -17.87
N ARG A 98 -17.80 -3.41 -17.45
CA ARG A 98 -18.94 -4.18 -16.94
C ARG A 98 -18.57 -4.78 -15.59
N GLU A 99 -19.54 -5.07 -14.74
CA GLU A 99 -19.28 -5.89 -13.56
C GLU A 99 -19.04 -7.34 -13.99
N HIS A 100 -18.03 -7.99 -13.40
CA HIS A 100 -17.72 -9.38 -13.71
C HIS A 100 -18.71 -10.31 -13.00
N LEU A 101 -19.41 -11.14 -13.77
CA LEU A 101 -20.30 -12.19 -13.28
C LEU A 101 -19.84 -13.50 -13.91
N ASP A 102 -19.38 -14.46 -13.10
CA ASP A 102 -19.22 -15.84 -13.56
C ASP A 102 -20.59 -16.54 -13.52
N GLU A 103 -20.93 -17.33 -14.54
CA GLU A 103 -22.27 -17.92 -14.76
C GLU A 103 -22.75 -18.84 -13.61
N ASP A 104 -21.83 -19.38 -12.80
CA ASP A 104 -22.12 -20.24 -11.64
C ASP A 104 -21.98 -19.53 -10.28
N SER A 105 -21.63 -18.25 -10.27
CA SER A 105 -21.36 -17.49 -9.04
C SER A 105 -22.52 -16.55 -8.70
N GLN A 106 -22.92 -16.53 -7.43
CA GLN A 106 -23.82 -15.49 -6.94
C GLN A 106 -23.03 -14.16 -6.89
N PRO A 107 -23.51 -13.08 -7.53
CA PRO A 107 -22.85 -11.79 -7.43
C PRO A 107 -22.70 -11.38 -5.96
N ILE A 108 -21.51 -10.91 -5.61
CA ILE A 108 -21.36 -10.17 -4.36
C ILE A 108 -22.27 -8.95 -4.43
N THR A 109 -23.05 -8.71 -3.37
CA THR A 109 -23.88 -7.51 -3.33
C THR A 109 -22.99 -6.28 -3.30
N GLU A 110 -23.39 -5.21 -3.99
CA GLU A 110 -22.66 -3.94 -4.02
C GLU A 110 -22.34 -3.44 -2.59
N ALA A 111 -23.26 -3.64 -1.65
CA ALA A 111 -23.06 -3.31 -0.23
C ALA A 111 -21.90 -4.08 0.41
N ARG A 112 -21.76 -5.38 0.11
CA ARG A 112 -20.68 -6.21 0.65
C ARG A 112 -19.34 -5.87 -0.01
N LEU A 113 -19.34 -5.57 -1.31
CA LEU A 113 -18.15 -5.10 -2.02
C LEU A 113 -17.66 -3.76 -1.46
N LYS A 114 -18.55 -2.79 -1.26
CA LYS A 114 -18.22 -1.51 -0.61
C LYS A 114 -17.66 -1.69 0.80
N SER A 115 -18.22 -2.63 1.57
CA SER A 115 -17.71 -2.95 2.91
C SER A 115 -16.29 -3.53 2.86
N LEU A 116 -15.98 -4.41 1.89
CA LEU A 116 -14.65 -4.97 1.71
C LEU A 116 -13.62 -3.90 1.32
N ILE A 117 -13.96 -3.02 0.37
CA ILE A 117 -13.08 -1.92 -0.03
C ILE A 117 -12.82 -1.00 1.16
N LYS A 118 -13.88 -0.61 1.89
CA LYS A 118 -13.74 0.24 3.08
C LYS A 118 -12.87 -0.38 4.16
N ASN A 119 -12.97 -1.69 4.38
CA ASN A 119 -12.10 -2.40 5.32
C ASN A 119 -10.63 -2.33 4.85
N ALA A 120 -10.36 -2.66 3.59
CA ALA A 120 -9.02 -2.58 3.02
C ALA A 120 -8.43 -1.15 3.07
N GLU A 121 -9.25 -0.13 2.83
CA GLU A 121 -8.88 1.29 2.99
C GLU A 121 -8.51 1.61 4.44
N GLN A 122 -9.28 1.12 5.42
CA GLN A 122 -9.01 1.33 6.85
C GLN A 122 -7.68 0.69 7.27
N GLU A 123 -7.42 -0.55 6.86
CA GLU A 123 -6.15 -1.24 7.12
C GLU A 123 -4.98 -0.51 6.45
N THR A 124 -5.16 -0.09 5.20
CA THR A 124 -4.14 0.70 4.47
C THR A 124 -3.81 2.00 5.19
N LEU A 125 -4.81 2.72 5.70
CA LEU A 125 -4.61 3.95 6.47
C LEU A 125 -3.91 3.69 7.80
N PHE A 126 -4.25 2.60 8.48
CA PHE A 126 -3.61 2.19 9.73
C PHE A 126 -2.11 1.91 9.53
N PHE A 127 -1.75 1.02 8.59
CA PHE A 127 -0.34 0.71 8.31
C PHE A 127 0.43 1.90 7.73
N LYS A 128 -0.24 2.78 6.98
CA LYS A 128 0.35 4.05 6.55
C LYS A 128 0.67 4.98 7.73
N GLY A 129 -0.17 4.99 8.76
CA GLY A 129 0.06 5.70 10.01
C GLY A 129 1.30 5.15 10.73
N LEU A 130 1.33 3.83 10.97
CA LEU A 130 2.45 3.16 11.62
C LEU A 130 3.78 3.36 10.88
N LEU A 131 3.79 3.25 9.55
CA LEU A 131 4.98 3.51 8.73
C LEU A 131 5.51 4.93 8.95
N ARG A 132 4.62 5.92 9.00
CA ARG A 132 5.01 7.32 9.21
C ARG A 132 5.49 7.58 10.62
N GLU A 133 4.85 6.98 11.62
CA GLU A 133 5.26 7.08 13.02
C GLU A 133 6.65 6.48 13.21
N TYR A 134 6.89 5.27 12.70
CA TYR A 134 8.20 4.63 12.79
C TYR A 134 9.31 5.44 12.10
N LEU A 135 9.07 5.96 10.90
CA LEU A 135 10.04 6.85 10.22
C LEU A 135 10.31 8.12 11.03
N TYR A 136 9.30 8.66 11.70
CA TYR A 136 9.42 9.87 12.51
C TYR A 136 10.18 9.63 13.82
N ASP A 137 9.90 8.51 14.49
CA ASP A 137 10.51 8.14 15.76
C ASP A 137 12.00 7.78 15.59
N ASN A 138 12.36 7.19 14.45
CA ASN A 138 13.74 6.81 14.10
C ASN A 138 14.38 7.77 13.08
N LYS A 139 13.85 9.00 12.95
CA LYS A 139 14.31 9.97 11.93
C LYS A 139 15.80 10.31 12.01
N ASP A 140 16.39 10.19 13.20
CA ASP A 140 17.80 10.50 13.43
C ASP A 140 18.71 9.39 12.87
N ASP A 141 18.18 8.17 12.76
CA ASP A 141 18.83 7.01 12.15
C ASP A 141 18.59 6.93 10.62
N PHE A 142 17.65 7.72 10.08
CA PHE A 142 17.37 7.84 8.64
C PHE A 142 17.78 9.21 8.08
N PRO A 143 19.09 9.50 7.95
CA PRO A 143 19.59 10.82 7.57
C PRO A 143 19.14 11.27 6.17
N THR A 144 19.07 10.36 5.20
CA THR A 144 18.58 10.62 3.83
C THR A 144 17.09 10.94 3.80
N TRP A 145 16.28 10.26 4.61
CA TRP A 145 14.86 10.56 4.78
C TRP A 145 14.64 11.91 5.51
N LYS A 146 15.44 12.19 6.53
CA LYS A 146 15.39 13.45 7.29
C LYS A 146 15.81 14.65 6.43
N ALA A 147 16.88 14.53 5.65
CA ALA A 147 17.41 15.61 4.81
C ALA A 147 16.49 15.96 3.63
N SER A 148 15.71 15.01 3.13
CA SER A 148 14.82 15.19 1.97
C SER A 148 13.53 15.96 2.28
N GLY A 149 13.33 16.40 3.53
CA GLY A 149 12.26 17.33 3.88
C GLY A 149 10.86 16.70 3.94
N CYS A 150 10.68 15.40 3.69
CA CYS A 150 9.35 14.78 3.79
C CYS A 150 8.80 14.78 5.22
N TYR A 151 9.66 14.96 6.22
CA TYR A 151 9.25 15.18 7.62
C TYR A 151 8.42 16.46 7.82
N CYS A 152 8.42 17.41 6.88
CA CYS A 152 7.80 18.73 7.05
C CYS A 152 6.35 18.82 6.53
N MET A 153 5.77 17.76 5.97
CA MET A 153 4.32 17.72 5.73
C MET A 153 3.60 17.48 7.05
N LYS A 154 3.59 18.50 7.91
CA LYS A 154 2.67 18.60 9.05
C LYS A 154 1.29 18.29 8.52
N THR A 155 0.70 17.18 8.94
CA THR A 155 -0.74 17.04 8.96
C THR A 155 -1.24 18.20 9.82
N LYS A 156 -1.67 19.30 9.19
CA LYS A 156 -2.52 20.28 9.85
C LYS A 156 -3.88 19.61 10.09
N SER A 157 -3.92 18.61 10.96
CA SER A 157 -5.17 18.21 11.60
C SER A 157 -5.41 19.19 12.74
N SER A 158 -5.69 20.44 12.40
CA SER A 158 -6.30 21.37 13.34
C SER A 158 -7.80 21.10 13.33
N PHE A 159 -8.22 20.00 13.94
CA PHE A 159 -9.61 19.86 14.39
C PHE A 159 -9.77 20.82 15.59
N LYS A 160 -10.01 22.11 15.28
CA LYS A 160 -10.52 23.05 16.28
C LYS A 160 -11.98 22.70 16.50
N ILE A 161 -12.26 21.90 17.53
CA ILE A 161 -13.59 21.87 18.13
C ILE A 161 -13.70 23.19 18.89
N THR A 162 -14.25 24.21 18.23
CA THR A 162 -14.77 25.39 18.93
C THR A 162 -15.98 24.93 19.71
N GLY A 163 -15.80 24.67 21.00
CA GLY A 163 -16.90 24.54 21.94
C GLY A 163 -17.67 25.84 21.97
N ALA A 164 -18.89 25.82 21.42
CA ALA A 164 -19.87 26.87 21.64
C ALA A 164 -20.46 26.66 23.04
N GLY A 165 -19.88 27.34 24.02
CA GLY A 165 -20.48 27.53 25.34
C GLY A 165 -20.79 29.00 25.52
N SER A 166 -22.08 29.35 25.47
CA SER A 166 -22.79 30.43 26.18
C SER A 166 -24.19 30.56 25.58
#